data_AF-J3HLV6-F1
#
_entry.id   AF-J3HLV6-F1
#
_cell.length_a   1.000
_cell.length_b   1.000
_cell.length_c   1.000
_cell.angle_alpha   90.00
_cell.angle_beta   90.00
_cell.angle_gamma   90.00
#
_symmetry.space_group_name_H-M   'P 1'
#
loop_
_entity.id
_entity.type
_entity.pdbx_description
1 polymer ?
#
loop_
_entity_poly.entity_id
_entity_poly.type
_entity_poly.pdbx_seq_one_letter_code
_entity_poly.pdbx_strand_id
1 'polypeptide(L)'
;MLIVILNWSLICICTAPIWGTLLFHIWEQFIKPRFVPQAEIARMARQLVIEYGPDCEERAVTEEHYAWHRGDSYQQALWRRVRLELDK
;
A
#
# COMPACT_ATOMS: atom_id res chain seq x y z
N MET A 1 40.69 2.99 -15.15
CA MET A 1 39.34 3.40 -15.60
C MET A 1 38.42 2.19 -15.80
N LEU A 2 38.82 1.19 -16.60
CA LEU A 2 37.99 0.00 -16.88
C LEU A 2 37.61 -0.85 -15.65
N ILE A 3 38.56 -1.07 -14.73
CA ILE A 3 38.33 -1.82 -13.47
C ILE A 3 37.30 -1.12 -12.57
N VAL A 4 37.35 0.23 -12.52
CA VAL A 4 36.42 1.03 -11.72
C VAL A 4 35.00 0.91 -12.28
N ILE A 5 34.86 1.02 -13.61
CA ILE A 5 33.57 0.86 -14.30
C ILE A 5 33.01 -0.54 -14.06
N LEU A 6 33.84 -1.58 -14.21
CA LEU A 6 33.43 -2.97 -13.98
C LEU A 6 32.93 -3.20 -12.54
N ASN A 7 33.63 -2.64 -11.54
CA ASN A 7 33.26 -2.77 -10.14
C ASN A 7 31.90 -2.12 -9.84
N TRP A 8 31.67 -0.89 -10.32
CA TRP A 8 30.39 -0.21 -10.15
C TRP A 8 29.23 -0.93 -10.86
N SER A 9 29.46 -1.44 -12.06
CA SER A 9 28.46 -2.23 -12.79
C SER A 9 28.06 -3.50 -12.02
N LEU A 10 29.02 -4.22 -11.43
CA LEU A 10 28.75 -5.41 -10.63
C LEU A 10 27.91 -5.08 -9.39
N ILE A 11 28.22 -3.99 -8.68
CA ILE A 11 27.45 -3.53 -7.52
C ILE A 11 26.00 -3.20 -7.92
N CYS A 12 25.80 -2.50 -9.04
CA CYS A 12 24.47 -2.19 -9.56
C CYS A 12 23.68 -3.47 -9.88
N ILE A 13 24.30 -4.45 -10.55
CA ILE A 13 23.64 -5.72 -10.89
C ILE A 13 23.27 -6.50 -9.62
N CYS A 14 24.21 -6.62 -8.67
CA CYS A 14 23.96 -7.35 -7.42
C CYS A 14 22.88 -6.70 -6.55
N THR A 15 22.76 -5.36 -6.59
CA THR A 15 21.75 -4.63 -5.80
C THR A 15 20.43 -4.43 -6.54
N ALA A 16 20.37 -4.70 -7.85
CA ALA A 16 19.17 -4.50 -8.67
C ALA A 16 17.90 -5.18 -8.11
N PRO A 17 17.95 -6.41 -7.55
CA PRO A 17 16.75 -7.03 -6.97
C PRO A 17 16.21 -6.25 -5.77
N ILE A 18 17.10 -5.72 -4.92
CA ILE A 18 16.73 -4.94 -3.73
C ILE A 18 16.00 -3.67 -4.16
N TRP A 19 16.59 -2.94 -5.12
CA TRP A 19 15.98 -1.72 -5.66
C TRP A 19 14.66 -2.01 -6.38
N GLY A 20 14.59 -3.09 -7.15
CA GLY A 20 13.38 -3.51 -7.84
C GLY A 20 12.23 -3.78 -6.87
N THR A 21 12.46 -4.58 -5.83
CA THR A 21 11.46 -4.88 -4.80
C THR A 21 11.04 -3.62 -4.04
N LEU A 22 11.99 -2.77 -3.65
CA LEU A 22 11.70 -1.54 -2.92
C LEU A 22 10.84 -0.58 -3.76
N LEU A 23 11.21 -0.36 -5.03
CA LEU A 23 10.45 0.49 -5.96
C LEU A 23 9.04 -0.09 -6.22
N PHE A 24 8.93 -1.40 -6.35
CA PHE A 24 7.64 -2.08 -6.54
C PHE A 24 6.71 -1.86 -5.34
N HIS A 25 7.19 -2.07 -4.12
CA HIS A 25 6.40 -1.82 -2.90
C HIS A 25 5.97 -0.35 -2.78
N ILE A 26 6.88 0.60 -3.05
CA ILE A 26 6.55 2.03 -3.07
C ILE A 26 5.45 2.32 -4.09
N TRP A 27 5.56 1.77 -5.29
CA TRP A 27 4.53 1.94 -6.31
C TRP A 27 3.18 1.37 -5.89
N GLU A 28 3.15 0.16 -5.31
CA GLU A 28 1.92 -0.48 -4.83
C GLU A 28 1.24 0.27 -3.70
N GLN A 29 2.02 0.89 -2.80
CA GLN A 29 1.49 1.60 -1.65
C GLN A 29 1.05 3.04 -1.98
N PHE A 30 1.73 3.72 -2.90
CA PHE A 30 1.50 5.16 -3.12
C PHE A 30 0.85 5.50 -4.46
N ILE A 31 1.11 4.73 -5.52
CA ILE A 31 0.66 5.07 -6.87
C ILE A 31 -0.59 4.26 -7.21
N LYS A 32 -0.51 2.93 -7.08
CA LYS A 32 -1.62 2.01 -7.37
C LYS A 32 -2.93 2.38 -6.66
N PRO A 33 -2.95 2.74 -5.35
CA PRO A 33 -4.20 3.03 -4.65
C PRO A 33 -4.84 4.34 -5.09
N ARG A 34 -4.08 5.27 -5.69
CA ARG A 34 -4.62 6.54 -6.20
C ARG A 34 -5.48 6.36 -7.45
N PHE A 35 -5.32 5.24 -8.16
CA PHE A 35 -6.21 4.91 -9.28
C PHE A 35 -7.59 4.44 -8.83
N VAL A 36 -7.78 4.13 -7.54
CA VAL A 36 -9.10 3.81 -7.00
C VAL A 36 -9.91 5.11 -6.86
N PRO A 37 -11.08 5.23 -7.53
CA PRO A 37 -11.93 6.41 -7.44
C PRO A 37 -12.39 6.67 -6.01
N GLN A 38 -12.49 7.95 -5.62
CA GLN A 38 -12.97 8.32 -4.28
C GLN A 38 -14.39 7.79 -4.01
N ALA A 39 -15.23 7.70 -5.04
CA ALA A 39 -16.58 7.15 -4.92
C ALA A 39 -16.58 5.68 -4.46
N GLU A 40 -15.58 4.90 -4.87
CA GLU A 40 -15.42 3.51 -4.46
C GLU A 40 -14.98 3.41 -3.00
N ILE A 41 -14.04 4.27 -2.57
CA ILE A 41 -13.64 4.37 -1.16
C ILE A 41 -14.84 4.73 -0.28
N ALA A 42 -15.62 5.72 -0.69
CA ALA A 42 -16.83 6.14 0.04
C ALA A 42 -17.90 5.04 0.06
N ARG A 43 -18.01 4.25 -1.02
CA ARG A 43 -18.90 3.08 -1.06
C ARG A 43 -18.45 2.03 -0.05
N MET A 44 -17.15 1.72 0.02
CA MET A 44 -16.59 0.79 1.00
C MET A 44 -16.81 1.28 2.44
N ALA A 45 -16.55 2.56 2.71
CA ALA A 45 -16.78 3.16 4.02
C ALA A 45 -18.25 3.05 4.45
N ARG A 46 -19.20 3.42 3.57
CA ARG A 46 -20.64 3.26 3.83
C ARG A 46 -21.04 1.81 4.07
N GLN A 47 -20.49 0.88 3.29
CA GLN A 47 -20.76 -0.54 3.48
C GLN A 47 -20.27 -1.01 4.86
N LEU A 48 -19.11 -0.54 5.30
CA LEU A 48 -18.57 -0.84 6.63
C LEU A 48 -19.48 -0.33 7.74
N VAL A 49 -20.01 0.90 7.61
CA VAL A 49 -20.97 1.48 8.56
C VAL A 49 -22.27 0.69 8.59
N ILE A 50 -22.76 0.23 7.44
CA ILE A 50 -23.99 -0.58 7.37
C ILE A 50 -23.80 -1.94 8.06
N GLU A 51 -22.64 -2.57 7.89
CA GLU A 51 -22.38 -3.94 8.37
C GLU A 51 -21.97 -3.97 9.85
N TYR A 52 -21.15 -3.01 10.29
CA TYR A 52 -20.54 -3.00 11.63
C TYR A 52 -21.02 -1.85 12.52
N GLY A 53 -21.78 -0.89 11.99
CA GLY A 53 -22.34 0.22 12.76
C GLY A 53 -21.29 1.01 13.54
N PRO A 54 -21.38 1.07 14.89
CA PRO A 54 -20.44 1.82 15.72
C PRO A 54 -19.02 1.25 15.69
N ASP A 55 -18.84 -0.04 15.38
CA ASP A 55 -17.53 -0.71 15.41
C ASP A 55 -16.81 -0.63 14.05
N CYS A 56 -17.33 0.15 13.10
CA CYS A 56 -16.78 0.23 11.74
C CYS A 56 -15.34 0.75 11.71
N GLU A 57 -14.97 1.71 12.56
CA GLU A 57 -13.60 2.23 12.63
C GLU A 57 -12.61 1.16 13.09
N GLU A 58 -12.94 0.43 14.17
CA GLU A 58 -12.11 -0.67 14.68
C GLU A 58 -11.93 -1.77 13.63
N ARG A 59 -13.00 -2.07 12.89
CA ARG A 59 -12.93 -3.04 11.78
C ARG A 59 -11.99 -2.57 10.68
N ALA A 60 -12.05 -1.29 10.30
CA ALA A 60 -11.17 -0.73 9.28
C ALA A 60 -9.69 -0.76 9.70
N VAL A 61 -9.39 -0.45 10.97
CA VAL A 61 -8.03 -0.56 11.54
C VAL A 61 -7.53 -2.00 11.53
N THR A 62 -8.40 -2.94 11.90
CA THR A 62 -8.08 -4.37 11.92
C THR A 62 -7.76 -4.89 10.52
N GLU A 63 -8.54 -4.50 9.51
CA GLU A 63 -8.27 -4.87 8.12
C GLU A 63 -6.98 -4.24 7.56
N GLU A 64 -6.68 -2.98 7.91
CA GLU A 64 -5.39 -2.35 7.58
C GLU A 64 -4.22 -3.15 8.19
N HIS A 65 -4.37 -3.58 9.45
CA HIS A 65 -3.35 -4.35 10.15
C HIS A 65 -3.15 -5.76 9.54
N TYR A 66 -4.25 -6.44 9.19
CA TYR A 66 -4.17 -7.72 8.49
C TYR A 66 -3.60 -7.62 7.08
N ALA A 67 -3.87 -6.51 6.36
CA ALA A 67 -3.22 -6.26 5.08
C ALA A 67 -1.70 -6.10 5.25
N TRP A 68 -1.26 -5.39 6.29
CA TRP A 68 0.15 -5.26 6.61
C TRP A 68 0.81 -6.62 6.93
N HIS A 69 0.19 -7.43 7.78
CA HIS A 69 0.71 -8.76 8.12
C HIS A 69 0.80 -9.71 6.92
N ARG A 70 -0.10 -9.57 5.93
CA ARG A 70 -0.04 -10.32 4.67
C ARG A 70 0.96 -9.76 3.66
N GLY A 71 1.60 -8.63 3.95
CA GLY A 71 2.47 -7.92 3.02
C GLY A 71 1.72 -7.24 1.86
N ASP A 72 0.40 -7.13 1.94
CA ASP A 72 -0.43 -6.51 0.91
C ASP A 72 -0.44 -4.99 1.08
N SER A 73 0.61 -4.37 0.56
CA SER A 73 0.85 -2.92 0.66
C SER A 73 -0.25 -2.10 -0.03
N TYR A 74 -0.88 -2.66 -1.06
CA TYR A 74 -1.99 -2.04 -1.77
C TYR A 74 -3.26 -2.00 -0.90
N GLN A 75 -3.66 -3.14 -0.34
CA GLN A 75 -4.82 -3.20 0.56
C GLN A 75 -4.61 -2.36 1.81
N GLN A 76 -3.39 -2.34 2.37
CA GLN A 76 -3.07 -1.48 3.51
C GLN A 76 -3.34 -0.01 3.18
N ALA A 77 -2.86 0.48 2.04
CA ALA A 77 -3.08 1.85 1.60
C ALA A 77 -4.57 2.13 1.27
N LEU A 78 -5.29 1.14 0.76
CA LEU A 78 -6.73 1.24 0.51
C LEU A 78 -7.52 1.43 1.81
N TRP A 79 -7.28 0.57 2.81
CA TRP A 79 -7.93 0.65 4.12
C TRP A 79 -7.60 1.95 4.86
N ARG A 80 -6.37 2.46 4.72
CA ARG A 80 -6.02 3.80 5.22
C ARG A 80 -6.89 4.90 4.60
N ARG A 81 -7.19 4.82 3.29
CA ARG A 81 -8.10 5.78 2.64
C ARG A 81 -9.54 5.62 3.09
N VAL A 82 -10.00 4.38 3.35
CA VAL A 82 -11.34 4.10 3.90
C VAL A 82 -11.48 4.69 5.30
N ARG A 83 -10.50 4.50 6.19
CA ARG A 83 -10.48 5.12 7.52
C ARG A 83 -10.59 6.64 7.45
N LEU A 84 -9.76 7.28 6.61
CA LEU A 84 -9.83 8.74 6.42
C LEU A 84 -11.17 9.23 5.87
N GLU A 85 -11.98 8.35 5.27
CA GLU A 85 -13.33 8.68 4.82
C GLU A 85 -14.39 8.46 5.92
N LEU A 86 -14.16 7.51 6.85
CA LEU A 86 -15.02 7.30 8.02
C LEU A 86 -14.90 8.46 9.03
N ASP A 87 -13.73 9.09 9.10
CA ASP A 87 -13.46 10.24 9.98
C ASP A 87 -14.10 11.56 9.49
N LYS A 88 -14.74 11.57 8.32
CA LYS A 88 -15.36 12.77 7.70
C LYS A 88 -16.85 12.88 8.03
#